data_AF-A0A349Z2C6-F1
#
_entry.id   AF-A0A349Z2C6-F1
#
_cell.length_a   1.000
_cell.length_b   1.000
_cell.length_c   1.000
_cell.angle_alpha   90.00
_cell.angle_beta   90.00
_cell.angle_gamma   90.00
#
_symmetry.space_group_name_H-M   'P 1'
#
loop_
_entity.id
_entity.type
_entity.pdbx_description
1 polymer ?
#
loop_
_entity_poly.entity_id
_entity_poly.type
_entity_poly.pdbx_seq_one_letter_code
_entity_poly.pdbx_strand_id
1 'polypeptide(L)'
;MSVEALKKAIKICGNQANLGLKIGKSQAHVSVWLTRDKKAPADMVLKIEQVTGVPRHELRPDLYPPEEYQALAAVIQQKRAA
;
A
#
# COMPACT_ATOMS: atom_id res chain seq x y z
N MET A 1 -5.93 8.89 4.78
CA MET A 1 -5.13 9.31 3.60
C MET A 1 -4.99 8.12 2.68
N SER A 2 -5.42 8.19 1.40
CA SER A 2 -5.43 7.02 0.49
C SER A 2 -4.83 7.32 -0.89
N VAL A 3 -4.93 8.55 -1.37
CA VAL A 3 -4.41 8.96 -2.69
C VAL A 3 -2.91 9.20 -2.66
N GLU A 4 -2.38 9.78 -1.58
CA GLU A 4 -0.96 10.15 -1.48
C GLU A 4 -0.06 8.91 -1.37
N ALA A 5 -0.46 7.92 -0.58
CA ALA A 5 0.23 6.64 -0.50
C ALA A 5 0.24 5.91 -1.86
N LEU A 6 -0.86 5.98 -2.62
CA LEU A 6 -0.92 5.41 -3.97
C LEU A 6 0.01 6.17 -4.94
N LYS A 7 0.07 7.50 -4.86
CA LYS A 7 1.03 8.31 -5.64
C LYS A 7 2.48 7.99 -5.27
N LYS A 8 2.77 7.78 -3.98
CA LYS A 8 4.08 7.36 -3.48
C LYS A 8 4.46 5.98 -4.06
N ALA A 9 3.55 5.02 -4.02
CA ALA A 9 3.73 3.70 -4.63
C ALA A 9 4.02 3.79 -6.14
N ILE A 10 3.29 4.64 -6.87
CA ILE A 10 3.53 4.91 -8.30
C ILE A 10 4.92 5.50 -8.52
N LYS A 11 5.32 6.48 -7.70
CA LYS A 11 6.64 7.13 -7.81
C LYS A 11 7.77 6.12 -7.56
N ILE A 12 7.62 5.21 -6.60
CA ILE A 12 8.58 4.13 -6.33
C ILE A 12 8.67 3.17 -7.53
N CYS A 13 7.55 2.88 -8.19
CA CYS A 13 7.54 2.09 -9.44
C CYS A 13 7.96 2.86 -10.69
N GLY A 14 8.19 4.17 -10.58
CA GLY A 14 8.46 5.09 -11.68
C GLY A 14 7.20 5.63 -12.37
N ASN A 15 6.28 4.76 -12.78
CA ASN A 15 5.05 5.17 -13.46
C ASN A 15 3.85 4.25 -13.16
N GLN A 16 2.65 4.69 -13.57
CA GLN A 16 1.39 3.97 -13.32
C GLN A 16 1.33 2.63 -14.09
N ALA A 17 1.93 2.56 -15.28
CA ALA A 17 1.96 1.34 -16.08
C ALA A 17 2.82 0.26 -15.42
N ASN A 18 4.00 0.62 -14.92
CA ASN A 18 4.89 -0.26 -14.17
C ASN A 18 4.23 -0.77 -12.89
N LEU A 19 3.56 0.10 -12.14
CA LEU A 19 2.80 -0.33 -10.96
C LEU A 19 1.72 -1.34 -11.36
N GLY A 20 0.94 -1.02 -12.40
CA GLY A 20 -0.07 -1.90 -12.96
C GLY A 20 0.49 -3.27 -13.36
N LEU A 21 1.56 -3.30 -14.15
CA LEU A 21 2.23 -4.52 -14.58
C LEU A 21 2.68 -5.37 -13.39
N LYS A 22 3.30 -4.77 -12.38
CA LYS A 22 3.76 -5.48 -11.17
C LYS A 22 2.63 -6.08 -10.34
N ILE A 23 1.45 -5.47 -10.32
CA ILE A 23 0.28 -5.98 -9.57
C ILE A 23 -0.70 -6.79 -10.44
N GLY A 24 -0.41 -6.96 -11.74
CA GLY A 24 -1.25 -7.68 -12.70
C GLY A 24 -2.52 -6.90 -13.10
N LYS A 25 -2.43 -5.58 -13.22
CA LYS A 25 -3.53 -4.69 -13.63
C LYS A 25 -3.07 -3.75 -14.76
N SER A 26 -4.04 -3.23 -15.51
CA SER A 26 -3.75 -2.22 -16.52
C SER A 26 -3.46 -0.85 -15.88
N GLN A 27 -2.73 0.00 -16.60
CA GLN A 27 -2.52 1.40 -16.20
C GLN A 27 -3.86 2.14 -16.00
N ALA A 28 -4.87 1.84 -16.83
CA ALA A 28 -6.20 2.42 -16.72
C ALA A 28 -6.87 2.14 -15.36
N HIS A 29 -6.72 0.92 -14.81
CA HIS A 29 -7.21 0.63 -13.47
C HIS A 29 -6.54 1.48 -12.39
N VAL A 30 -5.23 1.67 -12.48
CA VAL A 30 -4.48 2.53 -11.55
C VAL A 30 -4.98 3.99 -11.65
N SER A 31 -5.26 4.47 -12.86
CA SER A 31 -5.83 5.79 -13.09
C SER A 31 -7.23 5.95 -12.47
N VAL A 32 -8.09 4.95 -12.61
CA VAL A 32 -9.43 4.93 -11.99
C VAL A 32 -9.35 5.03 -10.46
N TRP A 33 -8.39 4.34 -9.84
CA TRP A 33 -8.18 4.41 -8.39
C TRP A 33 -7.72 5.79 -7.92
N LEU A 34 -6.95 6.51 -8.74
CA LEU A 34 -6.50 7.87 -8.43
C LEU A 34 -7.59 8.93 -8.62
N THR A 35 -8.36 8.81 -9.69
CA THR A 35 -9.28 9.87 -10.15
C THR A 35 -10.68 9.70 -9.59
N ARG A 36 -11.26 8.50 -9.75
CA ARG A 36 -12.64 8.20 -9.40
C ARG A 36 -12.75 7.70 -7.97
N ASP A 37 -12.06 6.60 -7.66
CA ASP A 37 -12.27 5.92 -6.39
C ASP A 37 -11.49 6.62 -5.25
N LYS A 38 -10.43 7.35 -5.61
CA LYS A 38 -9.51 8.07 -4.71
C LYS A 38 -8.93 7.16 -3.62
N LYS A 39 -8.85 5.86 -3.86
CA LYS A 39 -8.39 4.84 -2.91
C LYS A 39 -7.94 3.57 -3.61
N ALA A 40 -7.01 2.85 -2.99
CA ALA A 40 -6.61 1.52 -3.43
C ALA A 40 -7.68 0.47 -3.05
N PRO A 41 -7.99 -0.50 -3.94
CA PRO A 41 -8.82 -1.65 -3.61
C PRO A 41 -8.17 -2.53 -2.53
N ALA A 42 -8.96 -3.09 -1.62
CA ALA A 42 -8.48 -3.95 -0.53
C ALA A 42 -7.61 -5.11 -1.04
N ASP A 43 -8.05 -5.77 -2.12
CA ASP A 43 -7.37 -6.92 -2.73
C ASP A 43 -6.00 -6.58 -3.33
N MET A 44 -5.75 -5.28 -3.61
CA MET A 44 -4.51 -4.81 -4.22
C MET A 44 -3.56 -4.20 -3.19
N VAL A 45 -4.02 -3.87 -1.98
CA VAL A 45 -3.18 -3.24 -0.94
C VAL A 45 -1.97 -4.11 -0.61
N LEU A 46 -2.17 -5.41 -0.39
CA LEU A 46 -1.08 -6.35 -0.09
C LEU A 46 -0.08 -6.49 -1.25
N LYS A 47 -0.58 -6.50 -2.49
CA LYS A 47 0.28 -6.55 -3.68
C LYS A 47 1.09 -5.26 -3.83
N ILE A 48 0.47 -4.10 -3.61
CA ILE A 48 1.15 -2.80 -3.66
C ILE A 48 2.23 -2.73 -2.57
N GLU A 49 1.94 -3.16 -1.34
CA GLU A 49 2.91 -3.26 -0.24
C GLU A 49 4.12 -4.13 -0.64
N GLN A 50 3.88 -5.32 -1.21
CA GLN A 50 4.96 -6.21 -1.64
C GLN A 50 5.85 -5.62 -2.73
N VAL A 51 5.28 -4.90 -3.71
CA VAL A 51 6.04 -4.40 -4.87
C VAL A 51 6.65 -3.02 -4.66
N THR A 52 6.13 -2.24 -3.70
CA THR A 52 6.57 -0.86 -3.45
C THR A 52 7.15 -0.63 -2.06
N GLY A 53 6.91 -1.52 -1.10
CA GLY A 53 7.27 -1.33 0.30
C GLY A 53 6.43 -0.27 1.03
N VAL A 54 5.40 0.30 0.40
CA VAL A 54 4.49 1.24 1.08
C VAL A 54 3.62 0.46 2.05
N PRO A 55 3.58 0.84 3.35
CA PRO A 55 2.80 0.12 4.34
C PRO A 55 1.30 0.11 4.01
N ARG A 56 0.64 -1.02 4.24
CA ARG A 56 -0.80 -1.17 4.00
C ARG A 56 -1.68 -0.16 4.76
N HIS A 57 -1.24 0.27 5.94
CA HIS A 57 -1.95 1.27 6.76
C HIS A 57 -1.87 2.69 6.15
N GLU A 58 -0.82 3.02 5.38
CA GLU A 58 -0.75 4.27 4.63
C GLU A 58 -1.73 4.24 3.43
N LEU A 59 -1.94 3.06 2.82
CA LEU A 59 -2.83 2.90 1.67
C LEU A 59 -4.32 2.87 2.07
N ARG A 60 -4.64 2.13 3.12
CA ARG A 60 -6.01 1.91 3.64
C ARG A 60 -6.00 1.85 5.17
N PRO A 61 -5.92 2.99 5.88
CA PRO A 61 -5.98 3.01 7.33
C PRO A 61 -7.32 2.50 7.87
N ASP A 62 -8.41 2.61 7.10
CA ASP A 62 -9.74 2.10 7.48
C ASP A 62 -9.80 0.56 7.52
N LEU A 63 -8.92 -0.12 6.78
CA LEU A 63 -8.89 -1.58 6.71
C LEU A 63 -7.73 -2.16 7.52
N TYR A 64 -6.64 -1.41 7.64
CA TYR A 64 -5.44 -1.81 8.37
C TYR A 64 -5.09 -0.68 9.34
N PRO A 65 -5.69 -0.67 10.55
CA PRO A 65 -5.37 0.32 11.54
C PRO A 65 -3.89 0.21 11.94
N PRO A 66 -3.19 1.34 12.14
CA PRO A 66 -1.76 1.33 12.48
C PRO A 66 -1.47 0.66 13.83
N GLU A 67 -2.48 0.53 14.71
CA GLU A 67 -2.38 -0.17 16.00
C GLU A 67 -1.98 -1.64 15.84
N GLU A 68 -2.46 -2.34 14.80
CA GLU A 68 -2.03 -3.71 14.50
C GLU A 68 -0.54 -3.80 14.17
N TYR A 69 0.02 -2.76 13.54
CA TYR A 69 1.44 -2.67 13.19
C TYR A 69 2.31 -2.34 14.42
N GLN A 70 1.81 -1.48 15.31
CA GLN A 70 2.48 -1.13 16.57
C GLN A 70 2.57 -2.33 17.52
N ALA A 71 1.51 -3.15 17.60
CA ALA A 71 1.51 -4.37 18.39
C ALA A 71 2.57 -5.37 17.89
N LEU A 72 2.72 -5.54 16.57
CA LEU A 72 3.73 -6.43 15.99
C LEU A 72 5.17 -5.97 16.28
N ALA A 73 5.42 -4.66 16.15
CA ALA A 73 6.73 -4.06 16.42
C ALA A 73 7.13 -4.22 17.90
N ALA A 74 6.19 -4.04 18.84
CA ALA A 74 6.44 -4.20 20.27
C ALA A 74 6.84 -5.64 20.65
N VAL A 75 6.18 -6.64 20.04
CA VAL A 75 6.48 -8.07 20.27
C VAL A 75 7.88 -8.44 19.74
N ILE A 76 8.30 -7.89 18.61
CA ILE A 76 9.64 -8.15 18.04
C ILE A 76 10.74 -7.55 18.91
N GLN A 77 10.51 -6.37 19.50
CA GLN A 77 11.48 -5.74 20.42
C GLN A 77 11.63 -6.53 21.72
N GLN A 78 10.53 -7.07 22.28
CA GLN A 78 10.59 -7.94 23.46
C GLN A 78 11.39 -9.23 23.21
N LYS A 79 11.28 -9.84 22.03
CA LYS A 79 12.01 -11.08 21.69
C LYS A 79 13.51 -10.89 21.43
N ARG A 80 14.00 -9.66 21.25
CA ARG A 80 15.43 -9.37 21.10
C ARG A 80 16.12 -9.03 22.42
N ALA A 81 15.35 -8.79 23.48
CA ALA A 81 15.83 -8.43 24.81
C ALA A 81 15.80 -9.61 25.82
N ALA A 82 15.44 -10.81 25.36
CA ALA A 82 15.47 -12.07 26.10
C ALA A 82 16.37 -13.07 25.37
#